data_AF-A0A3M1M058-F1
#
_entry.id   AF-A0A3M1M058-F1
#
_cell.length_a   1.000
_cell.length_b   1.000
_cell.length_c   1.000
_cell.angle_alpha   90.00
_cell.angle_beta   90.00
_cell.angle_gamma   90.00
#
_symmetry.space_group_name_H-M   'P 1'
#
loop_
_entity.id
_entity.type
_entity.pdbx_description
1 polymer ?
#
loop_
_entity_poly.entity_id
_entity_poly.type
_entity_poly.pdbx_seq_one_letter_code
_entity_poly.pdbx_strand_id
1 'polypeptide(L)'
;YQLDALTDGVETLPLKVMYPNGTVERPESTGGDEIDAFAAELTSAAESIQTGNIDPRLDGQHARDAIHICQCLQQAADSGSWVACS
;
A
#
# COMPACT_ATOMS: atom_id res chain seq x y z
N TYR A 1 -7.57 27.39 -12.70
CA TYR A 1 -8.48 26.32 -12.26
C TYR A 1 -8.38 26.26 -10.75
N GLN A 2 -9.46 26.61 -10.07
CA GLN A 2 -9.51 26.66 -8.61
C GLN A 2 -10.22 25.39 -8.13
N LEU A 3 -9.55 24.61 -7.28
CA LEU A 3 -10.15 23.44 -6.64
C LEU A 3 -10.93 23.93 -5.43
N ASP A 4 -12.11 24.50 -5.66
CA ASP A 4 -13.01 25.06 -4.64
C ASP A 4 -13.63 24.01 -3.67
N ALA A 5 -13.07 22.79 -3.62
CA ALA A 5 -13.57 21.69 -2.81
C ALA A 5 -12.73 21.38 -1.56
N LEU A 6 -11.61 22.07 -1.34
CA LEU A 6 -10.71 21.85 -0.19
C LEU A 6 -10.68 23.07 0.73
N THR A 7 -11.82 23.34 1.39
CA THR A 7 -11.98 24.46 2.32
C THR A 7 -11.60 24.12 3.77
N ASP A 8 -11.36 22.85 4.08
CA ASP A 8 -10.91 22.39 5.40
C ASP A 8 -9.44 21.97 5.32
N GLY A 9 -8.61 22.50 6.24
CA GLY A 9 -7.15 22.36 6.22
C GLY A 9 -6.65 20.91 6.17
N VAL A 10 -5.39 20.72 5.74
CA VAL A 10 -4.68 19.44 5.48
C VAL A 10 -5.52 18.22 5.85
N GLU A 11 -6.41 17.82 4.94
CA GLU A 11 -7.12 16.56 5.09
C GLU A 11 -6.04 15.47 5.02
N THR A 12 -5.76 14.84 6.16
CA THR A 12 -5.30 13.46 6.09
C THR A 12 -6.42 12.72 5.36
N LEU A 13 -6.11 12.07 4.23
CA LEU A 13 -7.07 11.21 3.54
C LEU A 13 -6.93 9.83 4.18
N PRO A 14 -7.59 9.53 5.32
CA PRO A 14 -7.46 8.23 5.95
C PRO A 14 -7.93 7.13 5.01
N LEU A 15 -7.34 5.94 5.12
CA LEU A 15 -7.69 4.78 4.31
C LEU A 15 -9.19 4.47 4.43
N LYS A 16 -9.82 4.19 3.27
CA LYS A 16 -11.24 3.81 3.18
C LYS A 16 -11.36 2.62 2.23
N VAL A 17 -12.08 1.59 2.65
CA VAL A 17 -12.45 0.47 1.78
C VAL A 17 -13.96 0.54 1.53
N MET A 18 -14.34 0.69 0.26
CA MET A 18 -15.75 0.73 -0.15
C MET A 18 -16.14 -0.65 -0.69
N TYR A 19 -17.16 -1.26 -0.10
CA TYR A 19 -17.64 -2.58 -0.49
C TYR A 19 -18.83 -2.50 -1.45
N PRO A 20 -19.05 -3.51 -2.32
CA PRO A 20 -20.15 -3.51 -3.29
C PRO A 20 -21.56 -3.42 -2.67
N ASN A 21 -21.72 -3.83 -1.42
CA ASN A 21 -22.97 -3.74 -0.65
C ASN A 21 -23.24 -2.31 -0.11
N GLY A 22 -22.39 -1.33 -0.43
CA GLY A 22 -22.50 0.05 0.02
C GLY A 22 -21.90 0.32 1.40
N THR A 23 -21.33 -0.69 2.08
CA THR A 23 -20.64 -0.46 3.36
C THR A 23 -19.26 0.14 3.16
N VAL A 24 -18.84 0.99 4.09
CA VAL A 24 -17.51 1.61 4.09
C VAL A 24 -16.78 1.21 5.35
N GLU A 25 -15.61 0.61 5.21
CA GLU A 25 -14.68 0.37 6.30
C GLU A 25 -13.64 1.49 6.34
N ARG A 26 -13.30 1.93 7.55
CA ARG A 26 -12.25 2.90 7.82
C ARG A 26 -11.24 2.22 8.74
N PRO A 27 -10.28 1.47 8.19
CA PRO A 27 -9.29 0.80 9.01
C PRO A 27 -8.57 1.84 9.85
N GLU A 28 -8.41 1.54 11.13
CA GLU A 28 -7.49 2.31 11.96
C GLU A 28 -6.08 2.01 11.44
N SER A 29 -5.45 3.00 10.82
CA SER A 29 -4.03 2.90 10.54
C SER A 29 -3.33 3.04 11.88
N THR A 30 -2.95 1.91 12.48
CA THR A 30 -1.94 1.91 13.53
C THR A 30 -0.64 2.26 12.85
N GLY A 31 -0.44 3.54 12.58
CA GLY A 31 0.79 4.09 12.03
C GLY A 31 1.91 3.79 13.01
N GLY A 32 2.57 2.65 12.82
CA GLY A 32 3.91 2.46 13.36
C GLY A 32 4.81 3.48 12.69
N ASP A 33 5.75 4.04 13.45
CA ASP A 33 6.86 4.77 12.86
C ASP A 33 7.46 3.91 11.74
N GLU A 34 7.81 4.51 10.60
CA GLU A 34 8.44 3.82 9.48
C GLU A 34 9.67 3.02 9.96
N ILE A 35 10.35 3.51 11.00
CA ILE A 35 11.47 2.84 11.68
C ILE A 35 11.02 1.54 12.36
N ASP A 36 9.91 1.56 13.11
CA ASP A 36 9.38 0.39 13.81
C ASP A 36 8.92 -0.68 12.82
N ALA A 37 8.25 -0.26 11.74
CA ALA A 37 7.82 -1.16 10.68
C ALA A 37 9.01 -1.87 10.02
N PHE A 38 10.07 -1.12 9.71
CA PHE A 38 11.31 -1.66 9.13
C PHE A 38 12.05 -2.60 10.10
N ALA A 39 12.15 -2.23 11.37
CA ALA A 39 12.76 -3.08 12.39
C ALA A 39 12.00 -4.42 12.55
N ALA A 40 10.66 -4.37 12.48
CA ALA A 40 9.84 -5.56 12.48
C ALA A 40 10.11 -6.43 11.24
N GLU A 41 10.31 -5.87 10.05
CA GLU A 41 10.64 -6.64 8.84
C GLU A 41 11.99 -7.36 8.95
N LEU A 42 13.02 -6.67 9.47
CA LEU A 42 14.32 -7.29 9.71
C LEU A 42 14.22 -8.45 10.71
N THR A 43 13.40 -8.31 11.75
CA THR A 43 13.16 -9.37 12.73
C THR A 43 12.49 -10.58 12.08
N SER A 44 11.41 -10.38 11.31
CA SER A 44 10.75 -11.46 10.54
C SER A 44 11.72 -12.16 9.59
N ALA A 45 12.63 -11.42 8.95
CA ALA A 45 13.61 -11.99 8.03
C ALA A 45 14.62 -12.88 8.77
N ALA A 46 15.13 -12.43 9.92
CA ALA A 46 16.03 -13.21 10.76
C ALA A 46 15.36 -14.49 11.27
N GLU A 47 14.10 -14.41 11.74
CA GLU A 47 13.32 -15.56 12.19
C GLU A 47 13.03 -16.54 11.06
N SER A 48 12.73 -16.05 9.87
CA SER A 48 12.49 -16.89 8.69
C SER A 48 13.72 -17.73 8.34
N ILE A 49 14.91 -17.16 8.45
CA ILE A 49 16.18 -17.88 8.25
C ILE A 49 16.38 -18.94 9.34
N GLN A 50 16.14 -18.59 10.60
CA GLN A 50 16.36 -19.48 11.73
C GLN A 50 15.42 -20.68 11.73
N THR A 51 14.16 -20.45 11.36
CA THR A 51 13.09 -21.46 11.42
C THR A 51 12.90 -22.21 10.10
N GLY A 52 13.37 -21.65 8.98
CA GLY A 52 13.08 -22.14 7.64
C GLY A 52 11.64 -21.85 7.17
N ASN A 53 10.85 -21.11 7.95
CA ASN A 53 9.47 -20.74 7.61
C ASN A 53 9.41 -19.28 7.22
N ILE A 54 9.00 -18.99 5.98
CA ILE A 54 8.89 -17.62 5.49
C ILE A 54 7.67 -16.94 6.10
N ASP A 55 7.88 -15.78 6.74
CA ASP A 55 6.81 -14.88 7.16
C ASP A 55 5.99 -14.44 5.92
N PRO A 56 4.65 -14.58 5.90
CA PRO A 56 3.82 -14.17 4.77
C PRO A 56 4.02 -12.72 4.31
N ARG A 57 4.42 -11.82 5.21
CA ARG A 57 4.74 -10.42 4.88
C ARG A 57 5.97 -10.31 3.96
N LEU A 58 6.87 -11.28 4.01
CA LEU A 58 8.10 -11.34 3.20
C LEU A 58 7.94 -12.21 1.95
N ASP A 59 6.71 -12.61 1.58
CA ASP A 59 6.48 -13.37 0.36
C ASP A 59 6.94 -12.58 -0.87
N GLY A 60 7.85 -13.18 -1.64
CA GLY A 60 8.37 -12.60 -2.87
C GLY A 60 7.31 -12.38 -3.96
N GLN A 61 6.14 -13.02 -3.89
CA GLN A 61 5.01 -12.70 -4.78
C GLN A 61 4.54 -11.26 -4.55
N HIS A 62 4.28 -10.86 -3.30
CA HIS A 62 3.87 -9.50 -2.97
C HIS A 62 4.88 -8.45 -3.46
N ALA A 63 6.18 -8.72 -3.31
CA ALA A 63 7.23 -7.82 -3.77
C ALA A 63 7.23 -7.65 -5.30
N ARG A 64 7.06 -8.75 -6.06
CA ARG A 64 6.99 -8.68 -7.53
C ARG A 64 5.74 -7.95 -8.00
N ASP A 65 4.60 -8.22 -7.37
CA ASP A 65 3.33 -7.60 -7.74
C ASP A 65 3.37 -6.10 -7.46
N ALA A 66 3.95 -5.68 -6.33
CA ALA A 66 4.16 -4.27 -6.02
C ALA A 66 5.02 -3.55 -7.08
N ILE A 67 6.13 -4.16 -7.52
CA ILE A 67 6.97 -3.62 -8.59
C ILE A 67 6.18 -3.52 -9.90
N HIS A 68 5.40 -4.55 -10.24
CA HIS A 68 4.59 -4.54 -11.45
C HIS A 68 3.56 -3.41 -11.44
N ILE A 69 2.86 -3.21 -10.33
CA ILE A 69 1.93 -2.09 -10.13
C ILE A 69 2.63 -0.75 -10.34
N CYS A 70 3.82 -0.55 -9.78
CA CYS A 70 4.60 0.68 -9.98
C CYS A 70 4.95 0.92 -11.45
N GLN A 71 5.35 -0.11 -12.19
CA GLN A 71 5.65 0.00 -13.62
C GLN A 71 4.40 0.36 -14.44
N CYS A 72 3.28 -0.24 -14.07
CA CYS A 72 1.97 0.05 -14.63
C CYS A 72 1.55 1.51 -14.43
N LEU A 73 1.72 2.02 -13.21
CA LEU A 73 1.45 3.42 -12.86
C LEU A 73 2.32 4.37 -13.69
N GLN A 74 3.60 4.02 -13.90
CA GLN A 74 4.49 4.77 -14.78
C GLN A 74 3.95 4.81 -16.21
N GLN A 75 3.56 3.67 -16.77
CA GLN A 75 2.99 3.59 -18.13
C GLN A 75 1.69 4.39 -18.28
N ALA A 76 0.83 4.35 -17.26
CA ALA A 76 -0.41 5.13 -17.26
C ALA A 76 -0.10 6.64 -17.26
N ALA A 77 0.87 7.07 -16.45
CA ALA A 77 1.31 8.47 -16.40
C ALA A 77 1.90 8.93 -17.74
N ASP A 78 2.74 8.10 -18.37
CA ASP A 78 3.40 8.43 -19.64
C ASP A 78 2.41 8.47 -20.82
N SER A 79 1.45 7.55 -20.84
CA SER A 79 0.46 7.45 -21.93
C SER A 79 -0.74 8.39 -21.76
N GLY A 80 -1.00 8.88 -20.55
CA GLY A 80 -2.24 9.60 -20.23
C GLY A 80 -3.50 8.74 -20.34
N SER A 81 -3.34 7.41 -20.30
CA SER A 81 -4.42 6.45 -20.50
C SER A 81 -4.40 5.35 -19.43
N TRP A 82 -5.55 4.72 -19.23
CA TRP A 82 -5.65 3.60 -18.29
C TRP A 82 -4.86 2.38 -18.80
N VAL A 83 -4.06 1.78 -17.90
CA VAL A 83 -3.35 0.53 -18.14
C VAL A 83 -3.95 -0.57 -17.27
N ALA A 84 -4.32 -1.70 -17.86
CA ALA A 84 -4.79 -2.86 -17.12
C ALA A 84 -3.59 -3.66 -16.58
N CYS A 85 -3.54 -3.85 -15.26
CA CYS A 85 -2.40 -4.45 -14.54
C CYS A 85 -2.75 -5.80 -13.93
N SER A 86 -3.56 -6.58 -14.66
CA SER A 86 -4.10 -7.88 -14.28
C SER A 86 -3.31 -9.02 -14.90
#